data_AF-A0A258KS93-F1
#
_entry.id   AF-A0A258KS93-F1
#
_cell.length_a   1.000
_cell.length_b   1.000
_cell.length_c   1.000
_cell.angle_alpha   90.00
_cell.angle_beta   90.00
_cell.angle_gamma   90.00
#
_symmetry.space_group_name_H-M   'P 1'
#
loop_
_entity.id
_entity.type
_entity.pdbx_description
1 polymer ?
#
loop_
_entity_poly.entity_id
_entity_poly.type
_entity_poly.pdbx_seq_one_letter_code
_entity_poly.pdbx_strand_id
1 'polypeptide(L)'
;MFRCVLAVAVAAGLLLGGAAQAAQAADSVEAMMARIEKLKLQGRKGESLLRPGYAVGEYTGGATVRSKNASAGFNDSKVYSKDQMSADFTVTAPGFATPVTGSCSGGQGRIALGWITFDKDDLAYVCDYRRGETPIKANLTLAMSKRKGLAGMTAPQRAGEFRYDGVTLRVRTQRVGGMPIGGGGALGYVFSRDGVDIGGVSLSGLAPTFYLPPKGSPDRDAAAVLALSLFFFKDPGFNGR
;
A
#
# COMPACT_ATOMS: atom_id res chain seq x y z
N MET A 1 30.56 29.33 -68.67
CA MET A 1 30.69 27.87 -68.91
C MET A 1 30.01 27.14 -67.77
N PHE A 2 29.24 26.11 -68.13
CA PHE A 2 28.24 25.42 -67.34
C PHE A 2 28.84 24.22 -66.58
N ARG A 3 28.14 23.79 -65.50
CA ARG A 3 28.15 22.46 -64.82
C ARG A 3 29.05 22.30 -63.58
N CYS A 4 28.45 22.19 -62.39
CA CYS A 4 28.02 20.96 -61.66
C CYS A 4 29.16 20.52 -60.70
N VAL A 5 28.96 20.16 -59.43
CA VAL A 5 28.01 19.19 -58.85
C VAL A 5 27.80 19.50 -57.35
N LEU A 6 26.57 19.21 -56.91
CA LEU A 6 25.99 19.17 -55.57
C LEU A 6 26.62 18.10 -54.66
N ALA A 7 26.84 18.36 -53.37
CA ALA A 7 26.58 17.35 -52.31
C ALA A 7 26.60 17.94 -50.90
N VAL A 8 25.53 17.60 -50.18
CA VAL A 8 25.12 17.92 -48.81
C VAL A 8 25.91 17.10 -47.78
N ALA A 9 26.18 17.67 -46.59
CA ALA A 9 26.12 16.92 -45.32
C ALA A 9 25.98 17.86 -44.10
N VAL A 10 24.88 17.66 -43.38
CA VAL A 10 24.51 18.25 -42.08
C VAL A 10 25.22 17.49 -40.96
N ALA A 11 25.76 18.19 -39.95
CA ALA A 11 25.90 17.63 -38.60
C ALA A 11 25.98 18.75 -37.55
N ALA A 12 24.81 19.11 -37.01
CA ALA A 12 24.70 19.79 -35.73
C ALA A 12 24.83 18.73 -34.62
N GLY A 13 25.76 18.94 -33.69
CA GLY A 13 25.99 18.06 -32.54
C GLY A 13 26.22 18.87 -31.28
N LEU A 14 25.12 19.30 -30.66
CA LEU A 14 25.07 19.86 -29.32
C LEU A 14 25.48 18.80 -28.28
N LEU A 15 26.66 18.95 -27.66
CA LEU A 15 27.05 18.21 -26.47
C LEU A 15 27.00 19.14 -25.25
N LEU A 16 25.77 19.47 -24.81
CA LEU A 16 25.49 20.07 -23.51
C LEU A 16 24.30 19.31 -22.91
N GLY A 17 24.60 18.19 -22.25
CA GLY A 17 23.57 17.33 -21.63
C GLY A 17 24.10 16.42 -20.53
N GLY A 18 25.29 16.68 -20.00
CA GLY A 18 25.93 15.86 -18.97
C GLY A 18 25.80 16.44 -17.56
N ALA A 19 24.60 16.82 -17.12
CA ALA A 19 24.35 17.26 -15.73
C ALA A 19 22.86 17.26 -15.37
N ALA A 20 22.16 16.12 -15.52
CA ALA A 20 20.81 15.95 -14.95
C ALA A 20 20.43 14.47 -14.80
N GLN A 21 21.35 13.63 -14.35
CA GLN A 21 21.04 12.28 -13.86
C GLN A 21 21.63 12.11 -12.46
N ALA A 22 21.24 13.04 -11.58
CA ALA A 22 21.29 12.86 -10.15
C ALA A 22 19.82 12.91 -9.66
N ALA A 23 19.50 12.03 -8.71
CA ALA A 23 18.20 11.88 -8.05
C ALA A 23 17.13 11.04 -8.78
N GLN A 24 17.30 9.72 -8.75
CA GLN A 24 16.25 8.76 -8.39
C GLN A 24 16.91 7.42 -8.01
N ALA A 25 17.85 7.48 -7.07
CA ALA A 25 17.99 6.34 -6.18
C ALA A 25 16.66 6.27 -5.43
N ALA A 26 15.85 5.26 -5.72
CA ALA A 26 14.77 4.89 -4.83
C ALA A 26 15.36 4.86 -3.41
N ASP A 27 14.84 5.69 -2.50
CA ASP A 27 15.23 5.70 -1.10
C ASP A 27 15.31 4.23 -0.66
N SER A 28 16.51 3.76 -0.33
CA SER A 28 16.68 2.34 -0.03
C SER A 28 15.79 2.01 1.17
N VAL A 29 15.22 0.80 1.21
CA VAL A 29 14.43 0.35 2.37
C VAL A 29 15.22 0.58 3.65
N GLU A 30 16.54 0.43 3.61
CA GLU A 30 17.46 0.72 4.70
C GLU A 30 17.44 2.19 5.17
N ALA A 31 17.46 3.16 4.24
CA ALA A 31 17.33 4.58 4.57
C ALA A 31 15.96 4.92 5.19
N MET A 32 14.89 4.28 4.70
CA MET A 32 13.58 4.38 5.34
C MET A 32 13.62 3.82 6.77
N MET A 33 14.17 2.60 6.95
CA MET A 33 14.21 1.90 8.24
C MET A 33 14.93 2.70 9.34
N ALA A 34 15.90 3.56 8.99
CA ALA A 34 16.61 4.41 9.93
C ALA A 34 15.77 5.55 10.53
N ARG A 35 14.68 5.96 9.87
CA ARG A 35 13.86 7.12 10.26
C ARG A 35 12.45 6.76 10.74
N ILE A 36 12.09 5.47 10.76
CA ILE A 36 10.75 5.01 11.11
C ILE A 36 10.73 4.27 12.46
N GLU A 37 9.55 4.21 13.07
CA GLU A 37 9.28 3.39 14.23
C GLU A 37 8.74 2.02 13.81
N LYS A 38 9.32 0.96 14.39
CA LYS A 38 8.85 -0.42 14.25
C LYS A 38 7.91 -0.76 15.40
N LEU A 39 6.65 -1.01 15.08
CA LEU A 39 5.60 -1.31 16.03
C LEU A 39 5.00 -2.69 15.75
N LYS A 40 4.60 -3.39 16.80
CA LYS A 40 3.91 -4.69 16.70
C LYS A 40 2.43 -4.51 16.98
N LEU A 41 1.62 -5.33 16.33
CA LEU A 41 0.22 -5.47 16.69
C LEU A 41 0.10 -6.10 18.07
N GLN A 42 -0.70 -5.50 18.94
CA GLN A 42 -1.08 -6.05 20.23
C GLN A 42 -2.58 -6.32 20.23
N GLY A 43 -2.98 -7.53 20.62
CA GLY A 43 -4.37 -7.84 20.90
C GLY A 43 -4.85 -7.12 22.16
N ARG A 44 -6.05 -6.57 22.12
CA ARG A 44 -6.71 -5.94 23.28
C ARG A 44 -8.11 -6.53 23.46
N LYS A 45 -8.67 -6.38 24.65
CA LYS A 45 -10.10 -6.63 24.86
C LYS A 45 -10.91 -5.67 23.98
N GLY A 46 -11.75 -6.23 23.13
CA GLY A 46 -12.66 -5.47 22.28
C GLY A 46 -13.97 -5.12 22.98
N GLU A 47 -14.79 -4.32 22.32
CA GLU A 47 -16.15 -3.99 22.77
C GLU A 47 -17.05 -5.23 22.84
N SER A 48 -16.82 -6.18 21.93
CA SER A 48 -17.49 -7.48 21.92
C SER A 48 -16.59 -8.56 21.33
N LEU A 49 -17.00 -9.83 21.47
CA LEU A 49 -16.27 -10.98 20.90
C LEU A 49 -16.16 -10.90 19.37
N LEU A 50 -17.13 -10.26 18.71
CA LEU A 50 -17.19 -10.07 17.24
C LEU A 50 -16.44 -8.82 16.76
N ARG A 51 -15.92 -8.02 17.70
CA ARG A 51 -15.17 -6.80 17.43
C ARG A 51 -13.94 -6.74 18.33
N PRO A 52 -12.95 -7.65 18.12
CA PRO A 52 -11.73 -7.69 18.92
C PRO A 52 -10.99 -6.36 18.90
N GLY A 53 -10.40 -6.02 20.04
CA GLY A 53 -9.62 -4.81 20.21
C GLY A 53 -8.18 -5.01 19.72
N TYR A 54 -7.54 -3.93 19.33
CA TYR A 54 -6.13 -3.93 18.93
C TYR A 54 -5.41 -2.67 19.38
N ALA A 55 -4.08 -2.73 19.39
CA ALA A 55 -3.20 -1.58 19.53
C ALA A 55 -1.95 -1.70 18.64
N VAL A 56 -1.50 -0.56 18.11
CA VAL A 56 -0.23 -0.38 17.39
C VAL A 56 0.34 0.96 17.86
N GLY A 57 1.33 0.94 18.75
CA GLY A 57 1.82 2.16 19.39
C GLY A 57 0.71 2.90 20.13
N GLU A 58 0.48 4.16 19.78
CA GLU A 58 -0.59 5.02 20.31
C GLU A 58 -1.96 4.78 19.66
N TYR A 59 -2.01 4.05 18.55
CA TYR A 59 -3.25 3.80 17.81
C TYR A 59 -3.95 2.59 18.40
N THR A 60 -5.22 2.76 18.77
CA THR A 60 -6.04 1.70 19.35
C THR A 60 -7.40 1.63 18.66
N GLY A 61 -8.11 0.53 18.83
CA GLY A 61 -9.48 0.45 18.35
C GLY A 61 -10.03 -0.96 18.34
N GLY A 62 -11.10 -1.17 17.58
CA GLY A 62 -11.69 -2.49 17.36
C GLY A 62 -12.01 -2.70 15.89
N ALA A 63 -11.99 -3.96 15.45
CA ALA A 63 -12.25 -4.30 14.06
C ALA A 63 -13.17 -5.51 13.94
N THR A 64 -14.03 -5.49 12.93
CA THR A 64 -14.80 -6.64 12.46
C THR A 64 -14.36 -6.93 11.04
N VAL A 65 -13.80 -8.13 10.82
CA VAL A 65 -13.33 -8.56 9.50
C VAL A 65 -14.19 -9.73 9.04
N ARG A 66 -14.82 -9.58 7.88
CA ARG A 66 -15.61 -10.63 7.25
C ARG A 66 -14.88 -11.09 5.99
N SER A 67 -14.54 -12.37 5.96
CA SER A 67 -14.04 -13.06 4.77
C SER A 67 -14.90 -14.29 4.54
N LYS A 68 -15.48 -14.43 3.34
CA LYS A 68 -16.38 -15.54 3.04
C LYS A 68 -15.66 -16.79 2.52
N ASN A 69 -14.35 -16.75 2.24
CA ASN A 69 -13.59 -17.93 1.78
C ASN A 69 -12.12 -17.84 2.21
N ALA A 70 -11.72 -18.56 3.27
CA ALA A 70 -10.31 -18.78 3.61
C ALA A 70 -9.68 -19.96 2.82
N SER A 71 -10.45 -20.63 1.96
CA SER A 71 -10.09 -21.91 1.33
C SER A 71 -10.24 -21.96 -0.20
N ALA A 72 -10.45 -20.84 -0.89
CA ALA A 72 -10.46 -20.83 -2.35
C ALA A 72 -9.03 -21.03 -2.88
N GLY A 73 -8.76 -22.28 -3.27
CA GLY A 73 -7.48 -22.76 -3.75
C GLY A 73 -6.99 -22.06 -5.02
N PHE A 74 -5.75 -22.42 -5.34
CA PHE A 74 -4.79 -21.97 -6.34
C PHE A 74 -5.27 -21.47 -7.73
N ASN A 75 -6.56 -21.54 -8.09
CA ASN A 75 -7.02 -21.34 -9.47
C ASN A 75 -8.30 -20.51 -9.70
N ASP A 76 -8.91 -19.86 -8.69
CA ASP A 76 -10.20 -19.19 -8.94
C ASP A 76 -10.13 -17.66 -9.00
N SER A 77 -10.31 -17.12 -10.20
CA SER A 77 -10.59 -15.71 -10.51
C SER A 77 -11.86 -15.16 -9.82
N LYS A 78 -12.61 -16.00 -9.10
CA LYS A 78 -13.80 -15.63 -8.31
C LYS A 78 -13.51 -15.10 -6.90
N VAL A 79 -12.26 -15.08 -6.43
CA VAL A 79 -11.88 -14.68 -5.06
C VAL A 79 -12.15 -13.20 -4.73
N TYR A 80 -12.33 -12.35 -5.74
CA TYR A 80 -12.41 -10.89 -5.54
C TYR A 80 -13.81 -10.29 -5.68
N SER A 81 -14.90 -11.06 -5.53
CA SER A 81 -16.26 -10.49 -5.53
C SER A 81 -16.43 -9.43 -4.44
N LYS A 82 -17.21 -8.38 -4.71
CA LYS A 82 -17.50 -7.24 -3.81
C LYS A 82 -17.82 -7.66 -2.37
N ASP A 83 -18.52 -8.79 -2.21
CA ASP A 83 -19.04 -9.28 -0.93
C ASP A 83 -18.14 -10.30 -0.22
N GLN A 84 -16.98 -10.65 -0.81
CA GLN A 84 -16.12 -11.71 -0.26
C GLN A 84 -15.12 -11.23 0.78
N MET A 85 -14.85 -9.92 0.83
CA MET A 85 -13.89 -9.34 1.76
C MET A 85 -14.32 -7.94 2.18
N SER A 86 -14.73 -7.80 3.45
CA SER A 86 -15.04 -6.52 4.06
C SER A 86 -14.38 -6.38 5.43
N ALA A 87 -13.98 -5.15 5.76
CA ALA A 87 -13.44 -4.81 7.06
C ALA A 87 -14.02 -3.50 7.54
N ASP A 88 -14.53 -3.51 8.76
CA ASP A 88 -14.95 -2.32 9.48
C ASP A 88 -14.06 -2.17 10.71
N PHE A 89 -13.43 -1.03 10.89
CA PHE A 89 -12.55 -0.80 12.03
C PHE A 89 -12.65 0.64 12.52
N THR A 90 -12.32 0.82 13.79
CA THR A 90 -12.15 2.14 14.42
C THR A 90 -10.69 2.35 14.77
N VAL A 91 -10.21 3.58 14.65
CA VAL A 91 -8.87 4.02 15.07
C VAL A 91 -9.04 5.23 15.99
N THR A 92 -8.50 5.10 17.18
CA THR A 92 -8.39 6.16 18.19
C THR A 92 -6.91 6.43 18.43
N ALA A 93 -6.55 7.71 18.49
CA ALA A 93 -5.21 8.17 18.80
C ALA A 93 -5.31 9.46 19.65
N PRO A 94 -4.27 9.83 20.42
CA PRO A 94 -4.29 11.07 21.21
C PRO A 94 -4.55 12.34 20.38
N GLY A 95 -4.13 12.37 19.11
CA GLY A 95 -4.37 13.50 18.20
C GLY A 95 -5.77 13.52 17.58
N PHE A 96 -6.60 12.50 17.81
CA PHE A 96 -7.93 12.41 17.21
C PHE A 96 -8.99 12.92 18.19
N ALA A 97 -9.62 14.04 17.86
CA ALA A 97 -10.77 14.55 18.62
C ALA A 97 -11.94 13.54 18.65
N THR A 98 -12.13 12.81 17.54
CA THR A 98 -13.09 11.71 17.42
C THR A 98 -12.45 10.53 16.69
N PRO A 99 -12.82 9.28 17.03
CA PRO A 99 -12.29 8.09 16.37
C PRO A 99 -12.54 8.13 14.86
N VAL A 100 -11.56 7.66 14.10
CA VAL A 100 -11.69 7.44 12.66
C VAL A 100 -12.28 6.06 12.45
N THR A 101 -13.39 5.97 11.75
CA THR A 101 -13.99 4.69 11.34
C THR A 101 -13.66 4.45 9.88
N GLY A 102 -13.03 3.32 9.56
CA GLY A 102 -12.84 2.83 8.20
C GLY A 102 -13.84 1.73 7.87
N SER A 103 -14.48 1.83 6.71
CA SER A 103 -15.31 0.77 6.14
C SER A 103 -14.79 0.44 4.75
N CYS A 104 -14.35 -0.81 4.58
CA CYS A 104 -13.64 -1.25 3.39
C CYS A 104 -14.30 -2.48 2.79
N SER A 105 -14.32 -2.55 1.45
CA SER A 105 -14.84 -3.69 0.70
C SER A 105 -14.23 -3.81 -0.69
N GLY A 106 -14.52 -4.90 -1.38
CA GLY A 106 -14.26 -5.02 -2.81
C GLY A 106 -15.19 -4.07 -3.59
N GLY A 107 -14.64 -3.33 -4.55
CA GLY A 107 -15.41 -2.36 -5.34
C GLY A 107 -14.73 -2.04 -6.66
N GLN A 108 -15.37 -1.18 -7.47
CA GLN A 108 -14.67 -0.59 -8.61
C GLN A 108 -13.71 0.48 -8.10
N GLY A 109 -12.49 0.51 -8.64
CA GLY A 109 -11.50 1.52 -8.27
C GLY A 109 -12.03 2.93 -8.52
N ARG A 110 -11.95 3.80 -7.51
CA ARG A 110 -12.49 5.18 -7.58
C ARG A 110 -11.48 6.21 -8.07
N ILE A 111 -10.23 5.80 -8.25
CA ILE A 111 -9.10 6.67 -8.59
C ILE A 111 -8.37 6.07 -9.79
N ALA A 112 -8.08 6.92 -10.79
CA ALA A 112 -7.18 6.57 -11.88
C ALA A 112 -5.74 6.52 -11.35
N LEU A 113 -5.16 5.33 -11.28
CA LEU A 113 -3.80 5.11 -10.81
C LEU A 113 -2.81 5.16 -11.99
N GLY A 114 -2.69 6.32 -12.62
CA GLY A 114 -1.90 6.51 -13.86
C GLY A 114 -0.38 6.30 -13.73
N TRP A 115 0.11 6.03 -12.52
CA TRP A 115 1.51 5.74 -12.24
C TRP A 115 1.82 4.23 -12.16
N ILE A 116 0.79 3.37 -12.20
CA ILE A 116 0.93 1.92 -12.16
C ILE A 116 1.11 1.37 -13.58
N THR A 117 2.09 0.48 -13.77
CA THR A 117 2.44 -0.09 -15.07
C THR A 117 1.93 -1.51 -15.30
N PHE A 118 1.40 -2.18 -14.26
CA PHE A 118 0.86 -3.55 -14.40
C PHE A 118 -0.59 -3.54 -14.87
N ASP A 119 -1.00 -4.61 -15.55
CA ASP A 119 -2.40 -4.87 -15.91
C ASP A 119 -3.25 -5.06 -14.66
N LYS A 120 -4.09 -4.06 -14.35
CA LYS A 120 -4.96 -4.07 -13.17
C LYS A 120 -6.25 -4.86 -13.40
N ASP A 121 -6.75 -5.51 -12.36
CA ASP A 121 -8.11 -6.06 -12.29
C ASP A 121 -9.15 -4.92 -12.31
N ASP A 122 -10.39 -5.27 -12.63
CA ASP A 122 -11.53 -4.34 -12.61
C ASP A 122 -11.97 -4.06 -11.17
N LEU A 123 -11.67 -4.99 -10.25
CA LEU A 123 -11.96 -4.88 -8.83
C LEU A 123 -10.75 -4.34 -8.07
N ALA A 124 -11.02 -3.40 -7.16
CA ALA A 124 -10.09 -2.78 -6.24
C ALA A 124 -10.59 -2.94 -4.81
N TYR A 125 -9.68 -2.87 -3.85
CA TYR A 125 -10.05 -2.71 -2.45
C TYR A 125 -10.22 -1.22 -2.16
N VAL A 126 -11.42 -0.85 -1.72
CA VAL A 126 -11.81 0.54 -1.51
C VAL A 126 -12.24 0.73 -0.07
N CYS A 127 -11.72 1.78 0.56
CA CYS A 127 -12.12 2.19 1.90
C CYS A 127 -12.69 3.59 1.90
N ASP A 128 -13.80 3.74 2.62
CA ASP A 128 -14.38 5.01 3.03
C ASP A 128 -14.10 5.26 4.50
N TYR A 129 -13.89 6.52 4.86
CA TYR A 129 -13.55 6.90 6.23
C TYR A 129 -14.49 7.98 6.76
N ARG A 130 -14.78 7.89 8.06
CA ARG A 130 -15.63 8.83 8.78
C ARG A 130 -15.01 9.19 10.12
N ARG A 131 -15.44 10.33 10.67
CA ARG A 131 -15.25 10.71 12.07
C ARG A 131 -16.63 10.90 12.69
N GLY A 132 -17.01 9.99 13.58
CA GLY A 132 -18.41 9.86 14.00
C GLY A 132 -19.34 9.67 12.78
N GLU A 133 -20.34 10.52 12.65
CA GLU A 133 -21.28 10.51 11.53
C GLU A 133 -20.81 11.31 10.31
N THR A 134 -19.65 11.95 10.33
CA THR A 134 -19.20 12.81 9.24
C THR A 134 -18.19 12.09 8.33
N PRO A 135 -18.42 11.99 7.00
CA PRO A 135 -17.39 11.55 6.07
C PRO A 135 -16.19 12.49 6.12
N ILE A 136 -14.98 11.95 6.14
CA ILE A 136 -13.76 12.76 6.06
C ILE A 136 -13.18 12.72 4.65
N LYS A 137 -12.27 13.65 4.34
CA LYS A 137 -11.51 13.66 3.07
C LYS A 137 -10.44 12.57 3.10
N ALA A 138 -10.87 11.32 3.20
CA ALA A 138 -9.98 10.18 3.10
C ALA A 138 -10.61 9.06 2.28
N ASN A 139 -9.77 8.42 1.46
CA ASN A 139 -10.13 7.23 0.69
C ASN A 139 -8.89 6.39 0.42
N LEU A 140 -9.08 5.09 0.32
CA LEU A 140 -8.09 4.15 -0.19
C LEU A 140 -8.63 3.55 -1.48
N THR A 141 -7.82 3.51 -2.53
CA THR A 141 -8.05 2.64 -3.68
C THR A 141 -6.79 1.81 -3.91
N LEU A 142 -6.88 0.50 -3.67
CA LEU A 142 -5.80 -0.44 -3.91
C LEU A 142 -6.16 -1.33 -5.12
N ALA A 143 -5.44 -1.12 -6.22
CA ALA A 143 -5.55 -1.94 -7.41
C ALA A 143 -4.69 -3.20 -7.31
N MET A 144 -5.11 -4.23 -8.04
CA MET A 144 -4.54 -5.57 -8.01
C MET A 144 -4.13 -5.98 -9.41
N SER A 145 -3.00 -6.66 -9.57
CA SER A 145 -2.59 -7.20 -10.86
C SER A 145 -3.49 -8.37 -11.29
N LYS A 146 -3.84 -8.45 -12.58
CA LYS A 146 -4.52 -9.62 -13.16
C LYS A 146 -3.62 -10.85 -13.01
N ARG A 147 -4.17 -11.97 -12.53
CA ARG A 147 -3.48 -13.27 -12.53
C ARG A 147 -3.72 -13.95 -13.88
N LYS A 148 -2.74 -13.94 -14.79
CA LYS A 148 -2.81 -14.66 -16.07
C LYS A 148 -1.61 -15.60 -16.25
N GLY A 149 -1.85 -16.85 -16.64
CA GLY A 149 -0.81 -17.81 -17.05
C GLY A 149 0.25 -18.10 -15.98
N LEU A 150 1.49 -18.37 -16.41
CA LEU A 150 2.65 -18.65 -15.54
C LEU A 150 2.95 -17.51 -14.54
N ALA A 151 2.49 -16.28 -14.80
CA ALA A 151 2.63 -15.15 -13.89
C ALA A 151 1.80 -15.32 -12.59
N GLY A 152 0.81 -16.23 -12.58
CA GLY A 152 0.09 -16.64 -11.37
C GLY A 152 0.96 -17.39 -10.34
N MET A 153 2.16 -17.83 -10.72
CA MET A 153 3.17 -18.39 -9.81
C MET A 153 3.96 -17.31 -9.04
N THR A 154 3.89 -16.06 -9.49
CA THR A 154 4.49 -14.92 -8.78
C THR A 154 3.49 -14.25 -7.86
N ALA A 155 4.02 -13.64 -6.80
CA ALA A 155 3.21 -13.07 -5.75
C ALA A 155 2.50 -11.77 -6.24
N PRO A 156 1.20 -11.59 -5.90
CA PRO A 156 0.42 -10.37 -6.03
C PRO A 156 1.12 -9.04 -6.29
N GLN A 157 1.11 -8.42 -7.47
CA GLN A 157 1.42 -6.98 -7.49
C GLN A 157 0.17 -6.20 -7.10
N ARG A 158 0.32 -5.31 -6.12
CA ARG A 158 -0.72 -4.35 -5.73
C ARG A 158 -0.11 -2.99 -5.60
N ALA A 159 -0.89 -2.00 -5.99
CA ALA A 159 -0.53 -0.63 -5.82
C ALA A 159 -1.79 0.23 -5.74
N GLY A 160 -1.69 1.32 -5.01
CA GLY A 160 -2.85 2.11 -4.66
C GLY A 160 -2.50 3.49 -4.20
N GLU A 161 -3.54 4.30 -4.04
CA GLU A 161 -3.42 5.64 -3.50
C GLU A 161 -4.34 5.75 -2.29
N PHE A 162 -3.80 6.36 -1.25
CA PHE A 162 -4.48 6.70 -0.03
C PHE A 162 -4.45 8.21 0.14
N ARG A 163 -5.62 8.83 0.23
CA ARG A 163 -5.75 10.24 0.58
C ARG A 163 -6.28 10.34 2.00
N TYR A 164 -5.75 11.25 2.81
CA TYR A 164 -6.18 11.46 4.18
C TYR A 164 -5.87 12.88 4.63
N ASP A 165 -6.90 13.69 4.88
CA ASP A 165 -6.78 15.05 5.43
C ASP A 165 -5.71 15.91 4.69
N GLY A 166 -5.64 15.79 3.37
CA GLY A 166 -4.69 16.52 2.50
C GLY A 166 -3.35 15.81 2.25
N VAL A 167 -3.05 14.73 2.97
CA VAL A 167 -1.90 13.86 2.71
C VAL A 167 -2.27 12.84 1.63
N THR A 168 -1.39 12.65 0.64
CA THR A 168 -1.53 11.59 -0.38
C THR A 168 -0.35 10.63 -0.27
N LEU A 169 -0.65 9.38 0.04
CA LEU A 169 0.33 8.30 0.11
C LEU A 169 0.09 7.33 -1.04
N ARG A 170 1.16 7.00 -1.75
CA ARG A 170 1.16 5.86 -2.67
C ARG A 170 1.53 4.62 -1.89
N VAL A 171 0.80 3.54 -2.12
CA VAL A 171 1.12 2.24 -1.56
C VAL A 171 1.48 1.29 -2.68
N ARG A 172 2.48 0.44 -2.44
CA ARG A 172 2.83 -0.64 -3.35
C ARG A 172 3.27 -1.87 -2.57
N THR A 173 2.98 -3.04 -3.12
CA THR A 173 3.54 -4.29 -2.61
C THR A 173 5.04 -4.29 -2.87
N GLN A 174 5.81 -4.57 -1.83
CA GLN A 174 7.25 -4.77 -1.93
C GLN A 174 7.63 -5.99 -1.09
N ARG A 175 8.63 -6.74 -1.55
CA ARG A 175 9.30 -7.73 -0.70
C ARG A 175 10.17 -6.96 0.29
N VAL A 176 9.71 -6.85 1.53
CA VAL A 176 10.45 -6.20 2.60
C VAL A 176 11.31 -7.27 3.25
N GLY A 177 12.60 -7.30 2.91
CA GLY A 177 13.55 -8.28 3.44
C GLY A 177 14.17 -9.15 2.36
N GLY A 178 15.36 -8.75 1.90
CA GLY A 178 16.32 -9.62 1.24
C GLY A 178 17.65 -9.47 1.96
N MET A 179 18.01 -10.43 2.82
CA MET A 179 19.39 -10.63 3.24
C MET A 179 19.76 -12.13 3.12
N PRO A 180 21.04 -12.45 2.87
CA PRO A 180 21.48 -13.62 2.11
C PRO A 180 21.65 -14.91 2.93
N ILE A 181 20.96 -15.07 4.06
CA ILE A 181 21.04 -16.29 4.87
C ILE A 181 19.65 -16.61 5.42
N GLY A 182 18.98 -17.57 4.79
CA GLY A 182 17.77 -18.21 5.32
C GLY A 182 16.43 -17.60 4.89
N GLY A 183 15.95 -17.99 3.70
CA GLY A 183 14.53 -18.06 3.38
C GLY A 183 13.85 -16.76 2.96
N GLY A 184 13.52 -16.64 1.67
CA GLY A 184 12.77 -15.51 1.10
C GLY A 184 11.44 -15.27 1.80
N GLY A 185 11.38 -14.25 2.65
CA GLY A 185 10.28 -13.99 3.56
C GLY A 185 9.37 -12.82 3.15
N ALA A 186 8.48 -13.09 2.21
CA ALA A 186 7.13 -12.51 2.07
C ALA A 186 6.92 -11.01 1.71
N LEU A 187 5.71 -10.79 1.16
CA LEU A 187 5.19 -9.52 0.65
C LEU A 187 4.70 -8.64 1.80
N GLY A 188 5.14 -7.39 1.84
CA GLY A 188 4.53 -6.33 2.63
C GLY A 188 4.02 -5.20 1.74
N TYR A 189 3.69 -4.08 2.35
CA TYR A 189 3.37 -2.83 1.67
C TYR A 189 4.33 -1.74 2.11
N VAL A 190 4.79 -0.93 1.16
CA VAL A 190 5.57 0.28 1.41
C VAL A 190 4.74 1.48 1.01
N PHE A 191 4.84 2.55 1.80
CA PHE A 191 4.13 3.81 1.60
C PHE A 191 5.14 4.86 1.17
N SER A 192 4.83 5.57 0.10
CA SER A 192 5.65 6.64 -0.42
C SER A 192 4.85 7.93 -0.47
N ARG A 193 5.49 9.03 -0.09
CA ARG A 193 4.98 10.39 -0.29
C ARG A 193 5.97 11.14 -1.17
N ASP A 194 5.49 11.71 -2.27
CA ASP A 194 6.34 12.49 -3.19
C ASP A 194 7.61 11.74 -3.67
N GLY A 195 7.50 10.41 -3.83
CA GLY A 195 8.59 9.53 -4.27
C GLY A 195 9.52 9.03 -3.16
N VAL A 196 9.30 9.46 -1.92
CA VAL A 196 10.11 9.12 -0.74
C VAL A 196 9.37 8.05 0.07
N ASP A 197 10.02 6.92 0.35
CA ASP A 197 9.44 5.82 1.14
C ASP A 197 9.42 6.18 2.64
N ILE A 198 8.23 6.40 3.22
CA ILE A 198 8.06 6.95 4.58
C ILE A 198 7.55 5.93 5.60
N GLY A 199 7.16 4.73 5.17
CA GLY A 199 6.62 3.72 6.07
C GLY A 199 6.14 2.47 5.33
N GLY A 200 5.44 1.60 6.06
CA GLY A 200 4.91 0.37 5.50
C GLY A 200 4.25 -0.55 6.52
N VAL A 201 3.85 -1.73 6.04
CA VAL A 201 3.40 -2.82 6.89
C VAL A 201 3.93 -4.14 6.35
N SER A 202 4.58 -4.91 7.22
CA SER A 202 4.93 -6.31 6.96
C SER A 202 3.84 -7.18 7.55
N LEU A 203 3.11 -7.86 6.67
CA LEU A 203 2.08 -8.83 7.05
C LEU A 203 2.70 -10.21 7.36
N SER A 204 3.99 -10.39 7.07
CA SER A 204 4.71 -11.64 7.22
C SER A 204 5.32 -11.89 8.60
N GLY A 205 5.66 -13.16 8.84
CA GLY A 205 6.28 -13.66 10.07
C GLY A 205 5.26 -14.02 11.16
N LEU A 206 5.76 -14.31 12.37
CA LEU A 206 4.93 -14.72 13.52
C LEU A 206 3.94 -13.64 13.98
N ALA A 207 4.24 -12.36 13.72
CA ALA A 207 3.36 -11.25 14.06
C ALA A 207 3.53 -10.08 13.08
N PRO A 208 2.43 -9.46 12.61
CA PRO A 208 2.46 -8.27 11.77
C PRO A 208 3.31 -7.16 12.37
N THR A 209 4.02 -6.45 11.50
CA THR A 209 4.90 -5.34 11.89
C THR A 209 4.52 -4.09 11.13
N PHE A 210 4.32 -3.01 11.86
CA PHE A 210 3.98 -1.69 11.37
C PHE A 210 5.23 -0.82 11.37
N TYR A 211 5.45 -0.12 10.29
CA TYR A 211 6.60 0.75 10.04
C TYR A 211 6.05 2.16 9.85
N LEU A 212 6.03 2.96 10.91
CA LEU A 212 5.39 4.28 10.90
C LEU A 212 6.42 5.40 10.95
N PRO A 213 6.16 6.56 10.30
CA PRO A 213 6.91 7.78 10.55
C PRO A 213 7.01 8.09 12.05
N PRO A 214 8.05 8.78 12.53
CA PRO A 214 8.27 9.00 13.95
C PRO A 214 7.17 9.89 14.57
N LYS A 215 6.99 9.83 15.90
CA LYS A 215 6.00 10.66 16.60
C LYS A 215 6.22 12.14 16.29
N GLY A 216 5.11 12.86 16.03
CA GLY A 216 5.13 14.25 15.61
C GLY A 216 5.33 14.48 14.10
N SER A 217 5.61 13.42 13.32
CA SER A 217 5.60 13.53 11.86
C SER A 217 4.18 13.84 11.35
N PRO A 218 4.02 14.77 10.39
CA PRO A 218 2.71 15.08 9.81
C PRO A 218 2.10 13.89 9.03
N ASP A 219 2.91 12.91 8.66
CA ASP A 219 2.46 11.73 7.90
C ASP A 219 2.02 10.57 8.78
N ARG A 220 2.28 10.64 10.09
CA ARG A 220 2.16 9.47 10.97
C ARG A 220 0.73 8.93 11.04
N ASP A 221 -0.25 9.81 11.19
CA ASP A 221 -1.66 9.42 11.29
C ASP A 221 -2.18 8.81 9.99
N ALA A 222 -1.83 9.42 8.85
CA ALA A 222 -2.17 8.89 7.53
C ALA A 222 -1.54 7.51 7.31
N ALA A 223 -0.25 7.36 7.62
CA ALA A 223 0.45 6.08 7.51
C ALA A 223 -0.13 5.00 8.44
N ALA A 224 -0.53 5.37 9.66
CA ALA A 224 -1.14 4.44 10.61
C ALA A 224 -2.51 3.94 10.13
N VAL A 225 -3.38 4.86 9.70
CA VAL A 225 -4.71 4.51 9.16
C VAL A 225 -4.57 3.64 7.91
N LEU A 226 -3.65 3.97 7.00
CA LEU A 226 -3.36 3.17 5.82
C LEU A 226 -2.87 1.76 6.18
N ALA A 227 -1.89 1.66 7.09
CA ALA A 227 -1.33 0.37 7.51
C ALA A 227 -2.40 -0.53 8.15
N LEU A 228 -3.28 0.03 8.97
CA LEU A 228 -4.39 -0.70 9.58
C LEU A 228 -5.42 -1.14 8.53
N SER A 229 -5.73 -0.27 7.56
CA SER A 229 -6.61 -0.62 6.43
C SER A 229 -6.09 -1.83 5.66
N LEU A 230 -4.77 -1.87 5.40
CA LEU A 230 -4.11 -2.97 4.69
C LEU A 230 -3.93 -4.22 5.56
N PHE A 231 -3.74 -4.06 6.86
CA PHE A 231 -3.72 -5.19 7.79
C PHE A 231 -5.09 -5.90 7.82
N PHE A 232 -6.18 -5.13 7.93
CA PHE A 232 -7.53 -5.69 7.95
C PHE A 232 -8.04 -6.14 6.58
N PHE A 233 -7.39 -5.72 5.50
CA PHE A 233 -7.61 -6.30 4.18
C PHE A 233 -7.40 -7.81 4.18
N LYS A 234 -6.60 -8.41 5.08
CA LYS A 234 -6.33 -9.87 5.11
C LYS A 234 -6.07 -10.46 3.72
N ASP A 235 -5.19 -9.76 3.00
CA ASP A 235 -4.74 -10.05 1.65
C ASP A 235 -4.78 -11.55 1.26
N PRO A 236 -5.65 -11.99 0.33
CA PRO A 236 -5.77 -13.40 -0.05
C PRO A 236 -4.59 -13.91 -0.90
N GLY A 237 -3.66 -13.03 -1.28
CA GLY A 237 -2.35 -13.42 -1.83
C GLY A 237 -1.33 -13.75 -0.75
N PHE A 238 -1.64 -13.50 0.52
CA PHE A 238 -0.86 -13.84 1.68
C PHE A 238 -1.38 -15.14 2.30
N ASN A 239 -0.85 -16.27 1.85
CA ASN A 239 -1.01 -17.54 2.57
C ASN A 239 -0.05 -17.53 3.76
N GLY A 240 -0.50 -16.94 4.88
CA GLY A 240 0.09 -17.18 6.18
C GLY A 240 -0.18 -18.63 6.60
N ARG A 241 0.68 -19.55 6.15
CA ARG A 241 0.92 -20.82 6.82
C ARG A 241 2.19 -20.69 7.64
#